data_AF-A0A962NC70-F1
#
_entry.id   AF-A0A962NC70-F1
#
_cell.length_a   1.000
_cell.length_b   1.000
_cell.length_c   1.000
_cell.angle_alpha   90.00
_cell.angle_beta   90.00
_cell.angle_gamma   90.00
#
_symmetry.space_group_name_H-M   'P 1'
#
loop_
_entity.id
_entity.type
_entity.pdbx_description
1 polymer ?
#
loop_
_entity_poly.entity_id
_entity_poly.type
_entity_poly.pdbx_seq_one_letter_code
_entity_poly.pdbx_strand_id
1 'polypeptide(L)' 'MPHSGTELPADIAARLVPEALKQPDADWHIPRLYDFAKAMGATIVQATHSRYVIDLNRPPDNVSLYPGQATTEL' A
#
# COMPACT_ATOMS: atom_id res chain seq x y z
N MET A 1 -7.24 -3.04 -2.63
CA MET A 1 -6.36 -1.86 -2.70
C MET A 1 -5.33 -1.98 -1.59
N PRO A 2 -4.20 -2.66 -1.85
CA PRO A 2 -3.23 -3.03 -0.81
C PRO A 2 -2.35 -1.87 -0.34
N HIS A 3 -2.19 -0.81 -1.14
CA HIS A 3 -1.26 0.30 -0.85
C HIS A 3 -1.94 1.66 -0.64
N SER A 4 -3.26 1.69 -0.47
CA SER A 4 -4.02 2.93 -0.27
C SER A 4 -4.26 3.28 1.20
N GLY A 5 -3.81 2.43 2.13
CA GLY A 5 -3.85 2.72 3.57
C GLY A 5 -2.76 3.71 3.93
N THR A 6 -3.02 4.56 4.91
CA THR A 6 -2.11 5.66 5.30
C THR A 6 -1.85 5.73 6.80
N GLU A 7 -2.49 4.87 7.59
CA GLU A 7 -2.27 4.80 9.02
C GLU A 7 -0.83 4.36 9.32
N LEU A 8 -0.12 5.19 10.06
CA LEU A 8 1.24 4.94 10.56
C LEU A 8 1.20 4.99 12.10
N PRO A 9 1.39 3.85 12.78
CA PRO A 9 1.59 3.81 14.22
C PRO A 9 2.74 4.74 14.65
N ALA A 10 2.59 5.40 15.80
CA ALA A 10 3.50 6.46 16.23
C ALA A 10 4.95 5.97 16.42
N ASP A 11 5.13 4.74 16.88
CA ASP A 11 6.42 4.07 17.06
C ASP A 11 7.12 3.77 15.73
N ILE A 12 6.35 3.50 14.66
CA ILE A 12 6.89 3.34 13.30
C ILE A 12 7.20 4.71 12.70
N ALA A 13 6.28 5.68 12.80
CA ALA A 13 6.47 7.03 12.27
C ALA A 13 7.72 7.72 12.86
N ALA A 14 8.00 7.52 14.16
CA ALA A 14 9.18 8.06 14.83
C ALA A 14 10.52 7.53 14.28
N ARG A 15 10.50 6.43 13.52
CA ARG A 15 11.68 5.81 12.91
C ARG A 15 11.89 6.21 11.46
N LEU A 16 10.95 6.95 10.87
CA LEU A 16 11.00 7.37 9.47
C LEU A 16 11.74 8.70 9.32
N VAL A 17 12.40 8.87 8.18
CA VAL A 17 12.90 10.19 7.76
C VAL A 17 11.73 11.11 7.40
N PRO A 18 11.87 12.44 7.52
CA PRO A 18 10.77 13.38 7.27
C PRO A 18 10.11 13.23 5.89
N GLU A 19 10.87 12.85 4.87
CA GLU A 19 10.39 12.63 3.51
C GLU A 19 9.43 11.43 3.43
N ALA A 20 9.70 10.36 4.19
CA ALA A 20 8.86 9.17 4.23
C ALA A 20 7.54 9.43 4.95
N LEU A 21 7.45 10.39 5.87
CA LEU A 21 6.17 10.75 6.51
C LEU A 21 5.10 11.22 5.49
N LYS A 22 5.52 11.65 4.30
CA LYS A 22 4.63 12.04 3.20
C LYS A 22 4.05 10.84 2.44
N GLN A 23 4.58 9.63 2.65
CA GLN A 23 4.17 8.38 2.00
C GLN A 23 4.03 8.53 0.47
N PRO A 24 5.09 8.94 -0.26
CA PRO A 24 5.01 9.25 -1.70
C PRO A 24 4.65 8.06 -2.59
N ASP A 25 4.83 6.84 -2.10
CA ASP A 25 4.56 5.56 -2.77
C ASP A 25 3.21 4.93 -2.36
N ALA A 26 2.38 5.66 -1.59
CA ALA A 26 1.01 5.26 -1.33
C ALA A 26 0.14 5.48 -2.58
N ASP A 27 -0.83 4.59 -2.77
CA ASP A 27 -1.80 4.63 -3.85
C ASP A 27 -2.91 5.67 -3.59
N TRP A 28 -2.52 6.93 -3.37
CA TRP A 28 -3.39 8.03 -2.91
C TRP A 28 -4.67 8.20 -3.72
N HIS A 29 -4.60 7.95 -5.03
CA HIS A 29 -5.70 8.21 -5.95
C HIS A 29 -6.46 6.95 -6.38
N ILE A 30 -5.98 5.75 -6.06
CA ILE A 30 -6.65 4.50 -6.45
C ILE A 30 -8.06 4.39 -5.87
N PRO A 31 -8.34 4.75 -4.61
CA PRO A 31 -9.71 4.75 -4.09
C PRO A 31 -10.66 5.68 -4.86
N ARG A 32 -10.15 6.85 -5.31
CA ARG A 32 -10.92 7.81 -6.12
C ARG A 32 -11.10 7.30 -7.54
N LEU A 33 -10.06 6.74 -8.14
CA LEU A 33 -10.10 6.22 -9.50
C LEU A 33 -11.15 5.09 -9.65
N TYR A 34 -11.32 4.28 -8.61
CA TYR A 34 -12.25 3.14 -8.58
C TYR A 34 -13.53 3.39 -7.77
N ASP A 35 -13.90 4.66 -7.51
CA ASP A 35 -15.10 4.97 -6.72
C ASP A 35 -16.38 4.38 -7.35
N PHE A 36 -16.42 4.28 -8.67
CA PHE A 36 -17.50 3.69 -9.47
C PHE A 36 -17.73 2.20 -9.18
N ALA A 37 -16.73 1.48 -8.67
CA ALA A 37 -16.80 0.03 -8.52
C ALA A 37 -17.94 -0.40 -7.58
N LYS A 38 -18.24 0.40 -6.55
CA LYS A 38 -19.37 0.15 -5.64
C LYS A 38 -20.71 0.20 -6.38
N ALA A 39 -20.89 1.17 -7.29
CA ALA A 39 -22.11 1.30 -8.09
C ALA A 39 -22.29 0.12 -9.07
N MET A 40 -21.20 -0.54 -9.45
CA MET A 40 -21.22 -1.77 -10.24
C MET A 40 -21.49 -3.04 -9.41
N GLY A 41 -21.73 -2.92 -8.10
CA GLY A 41 -21.95 -4.05 -7.20
C GLY A 41 -20.68 -4.79 -6.76
N ALA A 42 -19.49 -4.19 -6.97
CA ALA A 42 -18.24 -4.80 -6.54
C ALA A 42 -18.03 -4.65 -5.02
N THR A 43 -17.44 -5.68 -4.41
CA THR A 43 -16.90 -5.59 -3.04
C THR A 43 -15.50 -5.01 -3.10
N ILE A 44 -15.19 -4.06 -2.20
CA ILE A 44 -13.88 -3.44 -2.12
C ILE A 44 -13.20 -3.89 -0.82
N VAL A 45 -12.01 -4.47 -0.97
CA VAL A 45 -11.07 -4.70 0.14
C VAL A 45 -9.97 -3.65 0.06
N GLN A 46 -9.79 -2.87 1.12
CA GLN A 46 -8.87 -1.75 1.16
C GLN A 46 -8.00 -1.82 2.43
N ALA A 47 -6.70 -1.59 2.28
CA ALA A 47 -5.78 -1.49 3.42
C ALA A 47 -6.09 -0.24 4.26
N THR A 48 -5.96 -0.36 5.58
CA THR A 48 -6.04 0.78 6.50
C THR A 48 -4.65 1.37 6.79
N HIS A 49 -3.66 0.50 6.97
CA HIS A 49 -2.29 0.86 7.31
C HIS A 49 -1.44 1.12 6.06
N SER A 50 -0.45 1.98 6.24
CA SER A 50 0.59 2.23 5.24
C SER A 50 1.36 0.95 4.92
N ARG A 51 1.81 0.83 3.66
CA ARG A 51 2.69 -0.27 3.24
C ARG A 51 4.04 -0.27 3.95
N TYR A 52 4.42 0.85 4.58
CA TYR A 52 5.60 0.92 5.46
C TYR A 52 5.45 0.13 6.75
N VAL A 53 4.21 -0.14 7.20
CA VAL A 53 3.95 -1.05 8.32
C VAL A 53 4.11 -2.49 7.85
N ILE A 54 3.41 -2.82 6.76
CA ILE A 54 3.52 -4.11 6.07
C ILE A 54 3.00 -3.98 4.64
N ASP A 55 3.73 -4.52 3.68
CA ASP A 55 3.30 -4.57 2.29
C ASP A 55 2.38 -5.79 2.05
N LEU A 56 1.07 -5.56 1.98
CA LEU A 56 0.05 -6.59 1.76
C LEU A 56 0.07 -7.21 0.34
N ASN A 57 0.91 -6.70 -0.56
CA ASN A 57 1.11 -7.21 -1.92
C ASN A 57 2.45 -7.97 -2.07
N ARG A 58 3.11 -8.30 -0.96
CA ARG A 58 4.33 -9.11 -0.93
C ARG A 58 4.13 -10.35 -0.05
N PRO A 59 4.70 -11.50 -0.45
CA PRO A 59 4.73 -12.67 0.42
C PRO A 59 5.72 -12.44 1.58
N PRO A 60 5.57 -13.16 2.71
CA PRO A 60 6.41 -12.96 3.89
C PRO A 60 7.89 -13.31 3.68
N ASP A 61 8.21 -14.13 2.68
CA ASP A 61 9.58 -14.49 2.28
C ASP A 61 10.15 -13.57 1.19
N ASN A 62 9.40 -12.53 0.78
CA ASN A 62 9.75 -11.55 -0.23
C ASN A 62 10.14 -12.15 -1.60
N VAL A 63 9.74 -13.40 -1.88
CA VAL A 63 9.95 -14.02 -3.19
C VAL A 63 9.11 -13.28 -4.22
N SER A 64 9.71 -12.94 -5.37
CA SER A 64 8.96 -12.32 -6.46
C SER A 64 7.80 -13.22 -6.89
N LEU A 65 6.59 -12.66 -6.88
CA LEU A 65 5.40 -13.33 -7.41
C LEU A 65 5.50 -13.60 -8.92
N TYR A 66 6.42 -12.91 -9.61
CA TYR A 66 6.64 -13.04 -11.05
C TYR A 66 8.12 -13.37 -11.31
N PRO A 67 8.48 -14.68 -11.35
CA PRO A 67 9.84 -15.12 -11.64
C PRO A 67 10.35 -14.53 -12.97
N GLY A 68 11.51 -13.88 -12.92
CA GLY A 68 12.13 -13.27 -14.11
C GLY A 68 11.66 -11.85 -14.47
N GLN A 69 10.74 -11.24 -13.70
CA GLN A 69 10.40 -9.82 -13.82
C GLN A 69 11.10 -8.98 -12.75
N ALA A 70 11.53 -7.77 -13.14
CA ALA A 70 12.04 -6.78 -12.20
C ALA A 70 10.92 -6.39 -11.23
N THR A 71 11.16 -6.55 -9.95
CA THR A 71 10.27 -6.05 -8.90
C THR A 71 10.72 -4.66 -8.49
N THR A 72 9.77 -3.73 -8.34
CA THR A 72 10.03 -2.48 -7.63
C THR A 72 10.24 -2.81 -6.16
N GLU A 73 11.48 -2.65 -5.71
CA GLU A 73 11.85 -2.70 -4.29
C GLU A 73 11.56 -1.33 -3.64
N LEU A 74 11.39 -1.33 -2.32
CA LEU A 74 11.21 -0.13 -1.49
C LEU A 74 12.56 0.46 -1.09
#